data_AF-A0A5S3SIJ3-F1
#
_entry.id   AF-A0A5S3SIJ3-F1
#
_cell.length_a   1.000
_cell.length_b   1.000
_cell.length_c   1.000
_cell.angle_alpha   90.00
_cell.angle_beta   90.00
_cell.angle_gamma   90.00
#
_symmetry.space_group_name_H-M   'P 1'
#
loop_
_entity.id
_entity.type
_entity.pdbx_description
1 polymer ?
#
loop_
_entity_poly.entity_id
_entity_poly.type
_entity_poly.pdbx_seq_one_letter_code
_entity_poly.pdbx_strand_id
1 'polypeptide(L)'
;MSDNTRVAWTEGMFLRPQHFQQSDKHIANVIKQVCSGNLADPWGILEVAIDTELLNSGQFAIEALSAITPDLLPLDMPQSTPLPEPLVVGKDVYDEIVYLAIPAFKNSGINISAPEENIVTRYKLHDLSVSDDLIGSQSQEIIQVAKTFSKLVLSSDDHSGYILLPLAKILDVSSEGRIKLDTKYIPASLQVGQCKPLVGLVREIGSMIKQRAESIAVRLCQGYAGSTSVADFIMLQTLNKYDAVFENLLTVNNLHPNVFYTRLIELAGELSTFSTVNKRVPKLPKYDHKNLGQVFSEVVNFLYQSLSHVIEQTATEIKLEQSKFGISFGALKDKSVLNSAQFVLAIKASVPHEELRKILPSQIKIGSVETIRDLVNNQIPGITISSLPTAPRQIPYHAGFHYFELNKHGEHWEKLRSSGGIAIHLSGNYPELQLSLWAIRT
;
A
#
# COMPACT_ATOMS: atom_id res chain seq x y z
N MET A 1 -45.08 9.14 -4.09
CA MET A 1 -44.31 9.78 -5.20
C MET A 1 -44.29 11.31 -5.08
N SER A 2 -44.93 11.92 -4.07
CA SER A 2 -44.97 13.38 -3.86
C SER A 2 -44.23 13.84 -2.57
N ASP A 3 -43.55 12.91 -1.89
CA ASP A 3 -43.15 13.07 -0.49
C ASP A 3 -42.04 14.12 -0.29
N ASN A 4 -41.33 14.49 -1.36
CA ASN A 4 -40.25 15.50 -1.35
C ASN A 4 -40.52 16.68 -2.30
N THR A 5 -41.78 16.88 -2.70
CA THR A 5 -42.16 17.98 -3.61
C THR A 5 -42.05 19.34 -2.91
N ARG A 6 -41.69 20.37 -3.67
CA ARG A 6 -41.64 21.76 -3.20
C ARG A 6 -43.01 22.23 -2.72
N VAL A 7 -43.03 22.96 -1.60
CA VAL A 7 -44.24 23.62 -1.11
C VAL A 7 -44.59 24.80 -2.02
N ALA A 8 -45.83 24.86 -2.48
CA ALA A 8 -46.37 26.00 -3.21
C ALA A 8 -46.90 27.04 -2.20
N TRP A 9 -46.15 28.12 -2.02
CA TRP A 9 -46.57 29.23 -1.17
C TRP A 9 -47.51 30.15 -1.93
N THR A 10 -48.80 30.14 -1.59
CA THR A 10 -49.82 30.98 -2.22
C THR A 10 -50.28 32.09 -1.28
N GLU A 11 -50.75 33.20 -1.87
CA GLU A 11 -51.34 34.30 -1.11
C GLU A 11 -52.57 33.82 -0.31
N GLY A 12 -52.70 34.29 0.94
CA GLY A 12 -53.79 33.92 1.83
C GLY A 12 -53.72 32.50 2.42
N MET A 13 -52.64 31.74 2.19
CA MET A 13 -52.50 30.39 2.73
C MET A 13 -52.36 30.39 4.27
N PHE A 14 -53.16 29.57 4.94
CA PHE A 14 -53.03 29.36 6.39
C PHE A 14 -51.86 28.42 6.72
N LEU A 15 -50.91 28.90 7.52
CA LEU A 15 -49.71 28.15 7.86
C LEU A 15 -50.01 26.99 8.82
N ARG A 16 -49.39 25.84 8.56
CA ARG A 16 -49.46 24.64 9.40
C ARG A 16 -48.05 24.03 9.48
N PRO A 17 -47.73 23.24 10.53
CA PRO A 17 -46.42 22.61 10.67
C PRO A 17 -45.99 21.80 9.44
N GLN A 18 -46.95 21.17 8.74
CA GLN A 18 -46.70 20.38 7.55
C GLN A 18 -46.06 21.19 6.41
N HIS A 19 -46.37 22.47 6.28
CA HIS A 19 -45.75 23.32 5.24
C HIS A 19 -44.25 23.49 5.50
N PHE A 20 -43.85 23.73 6.74
CA PHE A 20 -42.43 23.85 7.11
C PHE A 20 -41.72 22.49 6.99
N GLN A 21 -42.30 21.43 7.55
CA GLN A 21 -41.73 20.08 7.48
C GLN A 21 -41.56 19.58 6.04
N GLN A 22 -42.51 19.89 5.14
CA GLN A 22 -42.41 19.52 3.74
C GLN A 22 -41.35 20.36 3.01
N SER A 23 -41.22 21.65 3.36
CA SER A 23 -40.16 22.50 2.85
C SER A 23 -38.78 21.97 3.23
N ASP A 24 -38.59 21.55 4.49
CA ASP A 24 -37.34 20.97 4.98
C ASP A 24 -37.01 19.65 4.26
N LYS A 25 -38.00 18.74 4.11
CA LYS A 25 -37.85 17.51 3.32
C LYS A 25 -37.44 17.78 1.89
N HIS A 26 -38.05 18.77 1.25
CA HIS A 26 -37.72 19.15 -0.12
C HIS A 26 -36.27 19.64 -0.23
N ILE A 27 -35.85 20.55 0.65
CA ILE A 27 -34.48 21.08 0.66
C ILE A 27 -33.46 19.97 0.93
N ALA A 28 -33.69 19.12 1.93
CA ALA A 28 -32.84 17.98 2.23
C ALA A 28 -32.72 17.03 1.03
N ASN A 29 -33.83 16.78 0.33
CA ASN A 29 -33.82 15.96 -0.88
C ASN A 29 -33.05 16.63 -2.03
N VAL A 30 -33.16 17.95 -2.22
CA VAL A 30 -32.36 18.68 -3.23
C VAL A 30 -30.86 18.51 -2.94
N ILE A 31 -30.43 18.73 -1.69
CA ILE A 31 -29.04 18.52 -1.27
C ILE A 31 -28.60 17.08 -1.56
N LYS A 32 -29.41 16.10 -1.16
CA LYS A 32 -29.14 14.68 -1.42
C LYS A 32 -28.96 14.37 -2.91
N GLN A 33 -29.81 14.91 -3.78
CA GLN A 33 -29.70 14.73 -5.23
C GLN A 33 -28.43 15.38 -5.80
N VAL A 34 -28.09 16.58 -5.34
CA VAL A 34 -26.85 17.27 -5.74
C VAL A 34 -25.62 16.48 -5.31
N CYS A 35 -25.56 16.02 -4.06
CA CYS A 35 -24.45 15.19 -3.56
C CYS A 35 -24.35 13.87 -4.34
N SER A 36 -25.45 13.15 -4.50
CA SER A 36 -25.46 11.85 -5.19
C SER A 36 -25.09 11.96 -6.68
N GLY A 37 -25.39 13.10 -7.32
CA GLY A 37 -25.05 13.34 -8.72
C GLY A 37 -23.59 13.77 -8.97
N ASN A 38 -22.88 14.27 -7.95
CA ASN A 38 -21.56 14.89 -8.12
C ASN A 38 -20.44 14.23 -7.29
N LEU A 39 -20.78 13.46 -6.25
CA LEU A 39 -19.82 12.89 -5.31
C LEU A 39 -19.93 11.37 -5.27
N ALA A 40 -18.78 10.69 -5.28
CA ALA A 40 -18.71 9.24 -5.09
C ALA A 40 -18.70 8.93 -3.59
N ASP A 41 -19.67 8.14 -3.12
CA ASP A 41 -19.84 7.73 -1.72
C ASP A 41 -19.69 8.89 -0.71
N PRO A 42 -20.57 9.92 -0.74
CA PRO A 42 -20.43 11.13 0.10
C PRO A 42 -20.87 10.93 1.55
N TRP A 43 -20.55 9.78 2.14
CA TRP A 43 -20.85 9.43 3.52
C TRP A 43 -19.63 8.77 4.18
N GLY A 44 -19.60 8.68 5.50
CA GLY A 44 -18.49 8.14 6.27
C GLY A 44 -18.06 9.05 7.41
N ILE A 45 -17.03 8.63 8.13
CA ILE A 45 -16.45 9.35 9.27
C ILE A 45 -15.51 10.45 8.76
N LEU A 46 -15.63 11.64 9.36
CA LEU A 46 -14.63 12.70 9.29
C LEU A 46 -13.72 12.65 10.50
N GLU A 47 -14.26 12.50 11.70
CA GLU A 47 -13.50 12.42 12.95
C GLU A 47 -14.23 11.52 13.95
N VAL A 48 -13.48 10.71 14.70
CA VAL A 48 -14.03 9.90 15.79
C VAL A 48 -13.04 9.84 16.95
N ALA A 49 -13.52 10.17 18.14
CA ALA A 49 -12.79 10.01 19.40
C ALA A 49 -13.53 8.98 20.27
N ILE A 50 -12.82 7.91 20.65
CA ILE A 50 -13.35 6.80 21.46
C ILE A 50 -12.79 6.96 22.87
N ASP A 51 -13.66 6.81 23.87
CA ASP A 51 -13.29 6.89 25.29
C ASP A 51 -12.45 5.67 25.67
N THR A 52 -11.15 5.88 25.90
CA THR A 52 -10.22 4.80 26.25
C THR A 52 -10.33 4.34 27.70
N GLU A 53 -10.88 5.15 28.60
CA GLU A 53 -11.08 4.79 30.00
C GLU A 53 -12.23 3.80 30.14
N LEU A 54 -13.34 4.06 29.45
CA LEU A 54 -14.50 3.16 29.44
C LEU A 54 -14.21 1.82 28.75
N LEU A 55 -13.32 1.78 27.76
CA LEU A 55 -12.86 0.50 27.19
C LEU A 55 -12.21 -0.42 28.25
N ASN A 56 -11.57 0.17 29.27
CA ASN A 56 -10.96 -0.59 30.38
C ASN A 56 -11.99 -1.16 31.36
N SER A 57 -13.20 -0.59 31.41
CA SER A 57 -14.29 -1.05 32.28
C SER A 57 -15.33 -1.92 31.54
N GLY A 58 -15.08 -2.27 30.27
CA GLY A 58 -15.96 -3.13 29.47
C GLY A 58 -17.10 -2.39 28.78
N GLN A 59 -16.96 -1.08 28.58
CA GLN A 59 -17.93 -0.26 27.87
C GLN A 59 -17.29 0.40 26.64
N PHE A 60 -18.03 0.45 25.54
CA PHE A 60 -17.65 1.24 24.37
C PHE A 60 -18.42 2.55 24.38
N ALA A 61 -17.70 3.67 24.38
CA ALA A 61 -18.28 5.00 24.31
C ALA A 61 -17.46 5.90 23.37
N ILE A 62 -18.10 6.95 22.87
CA ILE A 62 -17.46 7.98 22.05
C ILE A 62 -17.46 9.31 22.80
N GLU A 63 -16.36 10.05 22.66
CA GLU A 63 -16.20 11.40 23.23
C GLU A 63 -16.61 12.47 22.21
N ALA A 64 -16.34 12.22 20.93
CA ALA A 64 -16.69 13.09 19.82
C ALA A 64 -16.86 12.31 18.52
N LEU A 65 -17.73 12.80 17.65
CA LEU A 65 -17.94 12.24 16.31
C LEU A 65 -18.36 13.34 15.34
N SER A 66 -17.61 13.47 14.25
CA SER A 66 -18.02 14.21 13.05
C SER A 66 -18.15 13.22 11.90
N ALA A 67 -19.34 13.10 11.31
CA ALA A 67 -19.60 12.12 10.28
C ALA A 67 -20.78 12.49 9.39
N ILE A 68 -20.88 11.83 8.23
CA ILE A 68 -22.07 11.84 7.40
C ILE A 68 -22.58 10.41 7.28
N THR A 69 -23.83 10.19 7.61
CA THR A 69 -24.46 8.86 7.53
C THR A 69 -24.74 8.44 6.08
N PRO A 70 -24.96 7.14 5.79
CA PRO A 70 -25.30 6.67 4.46
C PRO A 70 -26.51 7.34 3.80
N ASP A 71 -27.46 7.86 4.57
CA ASP A 71 -28.61 8.61 4.05
C ASP A 71 -28.39 10.13 4.01
N LEU A 72 -27.15 10.58 4.19
CA LEU A 72 -26.63 11.95 4.10
C LEU A 72 -27.08 12.89 5.22
N LEU A 73 -27.43 12.35 6.39
CA LEU A 73 -27.54 13.17 7.59
C LEU A 73 -26.13 13.46 8.15
N PRO A 74 -25.72 14.74 8.25
CA PRO A 74 -24.51 15.13 8.95
C PRO A 74 -24.71 14.99 10.47
N LEU A 75 -23.66 14.56 11.15
CA LEU A 75 -23.59 14.41 12.59
C LEU A 75 -22.37 15.18 13.10
N ASP A 76 -22.58 15.93 14.17
CA ASP A 76 -21.53 16.60 14.91
C ASP A 76 -21.84 16.50 16.41
N MET A 77 -21.15 15.59 17.09
CA MET A 77 -21.33 15.24 18.49
C MET A 77 -20.08 15.65 19.30
N PRO A 78 -20.23 16.32 20.46
CA PRO A 78 -21.49 16.67 21.15
C PRO A 78 -22.13 18.00 20.72
N GLN A 79 -21.55 18.73 19.77
CA GLN A 79 -21.89 20.14 19.51
C GLN A 79 -23.34 20.35 19.06
N SER A 80 -23.79 19.60 18.05
CA SER A 80 -25.14 19.73 17.49
C SER A 80 -26.08 18.59 17.94
N THR A 81 -25.49 17.43 18.23
CA THR A 81 -26.20 16.17 18.49
C THR A 81 -25.66 15.56 19.79
N PRO A 82 -26.51 15.02 20.68
CA PRO A 82 -26.04 14.39 21.90
C PRO A 82 -25.26 13.11 21.58
N LEU A 83 -24.29 12.80 22.44
CA LEU A 83 -23.59 11.51 22.40
C LEU A 83 -24.57 10.38 22.76
N PRO A 84 -24.44 9.18 22.15
CA PRO A 84 -25.20 8.01 22.55
C PRO A 84 -24.75 7.50 23.93
N GLU A 85 -25.64 6.76 24.59
CA GLU A 85 -25.29 6.03 25.81
C GLU A 85 -24.17 5.00 25.56
N PRO A 86 -23.23 4.82 26.51
CA PRO A 86 -22.21 3.79 26.42
C PRO A 86 -22.79 2.39 26.21
N LEU A 87 -22.16 1.62 25.32
CA LEU A 87 -22.51 0.24 25.05
C LEU A 87 -21.74 -0.69 25.98
N VAL A 88 -22.43 -1.43 26.84
CA VAL A 88 -21.83 -2.50 27.63
C VAL A 88 -21.57 -3.70 26.72
N VAL A 89 -20.31 -4.14 26.64
CA VAL A 89 -19.91 -5.24 25.74
C VAL A 89 -19.76 -6.54 26.55
N GLY A 90 -20.37 -7.62 26.05
CA GLY A 90 -20.25 -8.95 26.64
C GLY A 90 -18.82 -9.51 26.56
N LYS A 91 -18.42 -10.33 27.54
CA LYS A 91 -17.08 -10.95 27.55
C LYS A 91 -16.86 -12.00 26.46
N ASP A 92 -17.95 -12.47 25.87
CA ASP A 92 -18.02 -13.44 24.79
C ASP A 92 -17.88 -12.81 23.40
N VAL A 93 -17.91 -11.47 23.31
CA VAL A 93 -17.81 -10.74 22.04
C VAL A 93 -16.39 -10.87 21.47
N TYR A 94 -16.32 -11.28 20.21
CA TYR A 94 -15.09 -11.49 19.46
C TYR A 94 -15.27 -11.12 17.99
N ASP A 95 -14.31 -10.39 17.42
CA ASP A 95 -14.29 -9.97 16.01
C ASP A 95 -15.53 -9.18 15.52
N GLU A 96 -16.16 -8.42 16.40
CA GLU A 96 -17.42 -7.70 16.12
C GLU A 96 -17.23 -6.22 15.78
N ILE A 97 -18.13 -5.67 14.96
CA ILE A 97 -18.12 -4.24 14.60
C ILE A 97 -19.11 -3.49 15.50
N VAL A 98 -18.66 -2.37 16.05
CA VAL A 98 -19.52 -1.41 16.75
C VAL A 98 -20.04 -0.38 15.75
N TYR A 99 -21.36 -0.23 15.70
CA TYR A 99 -22.05 0.75 14.86
C TYR A 99 -22.68 1.85 15.70
N LEU A 100 -22.72 3.05 15.14
CA LEU A 100 -23.72 4.05 15.49
C LEU A 100 -25.00 3.76 14.70
N ALA A 101 -26.07 3.42 15.41
CA ALA A 101 -27.38 3.15 14.84
C ALA A 101 -28.31 4.35 15.00
N ILE A 102 -28.87 4.82 13.89
CA ILE A 102 -29.77 5.98 13.82
C ILE A 102 -31.07 5.53 13.16
N PRO A 103 -32.24 5.79 13.75
CA PRO A 103 -33.50 5.37 13.13
C PRO A 103 -33.67 5.93 11.71
N ALA A 104 -34.06 5.05 10.79
CA ALA A 104 -34.32 5.42 9.42
C ALA A 104 -35.47 6.45 9.35
N PHE A 105 -35.32 7.44 8.47
CA PHE A 105 -36.37 8.43 8.26
C PHE A 105 -37.60 7.80 7.60
N LYS A 106 -38.78 8.01 8.19
CA LYS A 106 -40.05 7.47 7.72
C LYS A 106 -40.79 8.54 6.92
N ASN A 107 -40.97 8.37 5.61
CA ASN A 107 -41.63 9.39 4.79
C ASN A 107 -43.06 9.72 5.24
N SER A 108 -43.81 8.70 5.65
CA SER A 108 -45.23 8.77 6.03
C SER A 108 -45.51 8.32 7.47
N GLY A 109 -44.56 8.52 8.39
CA GLY A 109 -44.69 8.11 9.79
C GLY A 109 -44.21 9.16 10.80
N ILE A 110 -44.28 8.79 12.08
CA ILE A 110 -43.78 9.61 13.19
C ILE A 110 -42.25 9.55 13.20
N ASN A 111 -41.60 10.71 13.08
CA ASN A 111 -40.14 10.87 13.10
C ASN A 111 -39.61 11.62 14.31
N ILE A 112 -40.49 12.22 15.12
CA ILE A 112 -40.15 12.96 16.34
C ILE A 112 -41.02 12.40 17.45
N SER A 113 -40.42 12.09 18.60
CA SER A 113 -41.13 11.67 19.82
C SER A 113 -40.55 12.35 21.05
N ALA A 114 -41.27 12.30 22.17
CA ALA A 114 -40.70 12.71 23.45
C ALA A 114 -39.58 11.74 23.88
N PRO A 115 -38.60 12.18 24.68
CA PRO A 115 -37.53 11.31 25.19
C PRO A 115 -38.05 10.04 25.89
N GLU A 116 -39.12 10.18 26.68
CA GLU A 116 -39.72 9.09 27.48
C GLU A 116 -40.53 8.09 26.65
N GLU A 117 -40.93 8.45 25.43
CA GLU A 117 -41.71 7.56 24.58
C GLU A 117 -40.84 6.46 23.99
N ASN A 118 -41.27 5.21 24.20
CA ASN A 118 -40.61 4.02 23.65
C ASN A 118 -40.98 3.78 22.18
N ILE A 119 -40.86 4.83 21.36
CA ILE A 119 -41.13 4.81 19.92
C ILE A 119 -39.80 5.06 19.20
N VAL A 120 -39.48 4.18 18.24
CA VAL A 120 -38.28 4.32 17.39
C VAL A 120 -38.50 5.47 16.40
N THR A 121 -38.00 6.66 16.74
CA THR A 121 -38.07 7.87 15.91
C THR A 121 -36.68 8.46 15.69
N ARG A 122 -36.45 9.05 14.52
CA ARG A 122 -35.15 9.62 14.16
C ARG A 122 -34.72 10.76 15.06
N TYR A 123 -35.68 11.53 15.57
CA TYR A 123 -35.43 12.66 16.45
C TYR A 123 -36.18 12.53 17.77
N LYS A 124 -35.66 13.21 18.79
CA LYS A 124 -36.29 13.41 20.10
C LYS A 124 -36.47 14.91 20.36
N LEU A 125 -37.57 15.26 21.01
CA LEU A 125 -37.84 16.63 21.45
C LEU A 125 -36.84 17.06 22.52
N HIS A 126 -36.37 18.29 22.41
CA HIS A 126 -35.47 18.93 23.36
C HIS A 126 -35.78 20.42 23.46
N ASP A 127 -35.73 20.97 24.67
CA ASP A 127 -35.92 22.40 24.90
C ASP A 127 -34.61 23.15 24.63
N LEU A 128 -34.67 24.19 23.79
CA LEU A 128 -33.52 25.04 23.45
C LEU A 128 -33.85 26.48 23.81
N SER A 129 -33.03 27.06 24.69
CA SER A 129 -33.07 28.50 24.98
C SER A 129 -32.38 29.24 23.84
N VAL A 130 -33.11 30.06 23.10
CA VAL A 130 -32.62 30.84 21.97
C VAL A 130 -32.71 32.32 22.30
N SER A 131 -31.60 33.04 22.11
CA SER A 131 -31.58 34.49 22.21
C SER A 131 -32.05 35.10 20.89
N ASP A 132 -32.73 36.23 20.96
CA ASP A 132 -33.04 37.03 19.78
C ASP A 132 -31.76 37.67 19.22
N ASP A 133 -31.45 37.47 17.94
CA ASP A 133 -30.23 37.99 17.31
C ASP A 133 -30.22 39.53 17.15
N LEU A 134 -31.39 40.18 17.21
CA LEU A 134 -31.53 41.64 17.13
C LEU A 134 -31.40 42.30 18.51
N ILE A 135 -31.95 41.68 19.55
CA ILE A 135 -31.99 42.24 20.92
C ILE A 135 -30.84 41.71 21.79
N GLY A 136 -30.31 40.52 21.46
CA GLY A 136 -29.25 39.85 22.19
C GLY A 136 -29.74 39.10 23.43
N SER A 137 -28.83 38.82 24.37
CA SER A 137 -29.07 37.97 25.55
C SER A 137 -30.13 38.49 26.53
N GLN A 138 -30.65 39.70 26.34
CA GLN A 138 -31.73 40.28 27.14
C GLN A 138 -33.11 39.75 26.75
N SER A 139 -33.22 39.08 25.59
CA SER A 139 -34.44 38.46 25.10
C SER A 139 -34.16 37.00 24.76
N GLN A 140 -34.47 36.10 25.70
CA GLN A 140 -34.34 34.65 25.52
C GLN A 140 -35.70 33.98 25.62
N GLU A 141 -35.97 33.07 24.70
CA GLU A 141 -37.18 32.24 24.69
C GLU A 141 -36.81 30.76 24.58
N ILE A 142 -37.63 29.90 25.19
CA ILE A 142 -37.45 28.45 25.09
C ILE A 142 -38.31 27.93 23.95
N ILE A 143 -37.67 27.31 22.96
CA ILE A 143 -38.34 26.62 21.85
C ILE A 143 -38.07 25.13 21.89
N GLN A 144 -38.98 24.34 21.31
CA GLN A 144 -38.75 22.91 21.12
C GLN A 144 -38.00 22.65 19.82
N VAL A 145 -36.89 21.93 19.91
CA VAL A 145 -36.09 21.49 18.76
C VAL A 145 -36.04 19.96 18.70
N ALA A 146 -35.74 19.44 17.52
CA ALA A 146 -35.62 18.01 17.26
C ALA A 146 -34.13 17.63 17.19
N LYS A 147 -33.61 16.92 18.19
CA LYS A 147 -32.23 16.40 18.19
C LYS A 147 -32.21 14.96 17.68
N THR A 148 -31.21 14.60 16.89
CA THR A 148 -31.07 13.24 16.34
C THR A 148 -30.89 12.23 17.48
N PHE A 149 -31.66 11.14 17.43
CA PHE A 149 -31.49 10.01 18.31
C PHE A 149 -30.49 9.02 17.70
N SER A 150 -29.56 8.54 18.52
CA SER A 150 -28.61 7.51 18.14
C SER A 150 -28.34 6.58 19.31
N LYS A 151 -27.94 5.35 19.00
CA LYS A 151 -27.48 4.36 19.99
C LYS A 151 -26.30 3.58 19.43
N LEU A 152 -25.45 3.06 20.29
CA LEU A 152 -24.38 2.15 19.92
C LEU A 152 -24.92 0.71 19.92
N VAL A 153 -24.54 -0.07 18.90
CA VAL A 153 -24.94 -1.48 18.75
C VAL A 153 -23.80 -2.32 18.19
N LEU A 154 -23.82 -3.62 18.46
CA LEU A 154 -22.89 -4.59 17.88
C LEU A 154 -23.39 -5.11 16.53
N SER A 155 -22.50 -5.72 15.76
CA SER A 155 -22.82 -6.41 14.51
C SER A 155 -23.81 -7.55 14.68
N SER A 156 -23.84 -8.20 15.85
CA SER A 156 -24.76 -9.28 16.18
C SER A 156 -26.20 -8.83 16.49
N ASP A 157 -26.41 -7.55 16.78
CA ASP A 157 -27.71 -7.02 17.20
C ASP A 157 -28.73 -6.93 16.03
N ASP A 158 -30.02 -6.79 16.35
CA ASP A 158 -31.04 -6.47 15.34
C ASP A 158 -30.93 -5.00 14.90
N HIS A 159 -30.66 -4.79 13.62
CA HIS A 159 -30.51 -3.47 13.02
C HIS A 159 -31.75 -3.00 12.25
N SER A 160 -32.85 -3.75 12.31
CA SER A 160 -34.07 -3.46 11.55
C SER A 160 -34.60 -2.04 11.83
N GLY A 161 -34.74 -1.25 10.77
CA GLY A 161 -35.24 0.13 10.87
C GLY A 161 -34.19 1.16 11.26
N TYR A 162 -32.91 0.80 11.33
CA TYR A 162 -31.79 1.72 11.58
C TYR A 162 -30.89 1.88 10.34
N ILE A 163 -30.32 3.07 10.22
CA ILE A 163 -29.15 3.36 9.40
C ILE A 163 -27.93 3.18 10.28
N LEU A 164 -26.94 2.44 9.77
CA LEU A 164 -25.73 2.11 10.52
C LEU A 164 -24.53 2.88 9.96
N LEU A 165 -23.72 3.41 10.88
CA LEU A 165 -22.40 3.96 10.59
C LEU A 165 -21.36 3.15 11.38
N PRO A 166 -20.51 2.34 10.72
CA PRO A 166 -19.48 1.57 11.41
C PRO A 166 -18.43 2.49 12.03
N LEU A 167 -18.13 2.30 13.32
CA LEU A 167 -17.18 3.14 14.06
C LEU A 167 -15.84 2.45 14.29
N ALA A 168 -15.88 1.23 14.84
CA ALA A 168 -14.70 0.49 15.26
C ALA A 168 -14.96 -1.01 15.22
N LYS A 169 -13.88 -1.79 15.21
CA LYS A 169 -13.94 -3.25 15.33
C LYS A 169 -13.30 -3.70 16.63
N ILE A 170 -14.00 -4.55 17.38
CA ILE A 170 -13.54 -5.22 18.58
C ILE A 170 -12.80 -6.48 18.14
N LEU A 171 -11.57 -6.68 18.62
CA LEU A 171 -10.82 -7.91 18.42
C LEU A 171 -11.30 -8.97 19.40
N ASP A 172 -11.15 -8.67 20.70
CA ASP A 172 -11.50 -9.53 21.80
C ASP A 172 -11.81 -8.70 23.06
N VAL A 173 -12.51 -9.33 24.00
CA VAL A 173 -12.71 -8.81 25.35
C VAL A 173 -11.93 -9.70 26.31
N SER A 174 -11.06 -9.08 27.12
CA SER A 174 -10.22 -9.82 28.07
C SER A 174 -11.05 -10.46 29.18
N SER A 175 -10.45 -11.39 29.92
CA SER A 175 -11.07 -12.01 31.10
C SER A 175 -11.45 -10.99 32.19
N GLU A 176 -10.65 -9.92 32.31
CA GLU A 176 -10.91 -8.76 33.17
C GLU A 176 -12.07 -7.87 32.65
N GLY A 177 -12.55 -8.09 31.43
CA GLY A 177 -13.62 -7.31 30.79
C GLY A 177 -13.10 -6.15 29.94
N ARG A 178 -11.79 -6.03 29.70
CA ARG A 178 -11.21 -4.95 28.91
C ARG A 178 -11.46 -5.19 27.42
N ILE A 179 -12.04 -4.20 26.74
CA ILE A 179 -12.29 -4.27 25.29
C ILE A 179 -11.01 -3.90 24.55
N LYS A 180 -10.58 -4.74 23.61
CA LYS A 180 -9.46 -4.44 22.71
C LYS A 180 -9.98 -4.17 21.31
N LEU A 181 -9.65 -2.99 20.79
CA LEU A 181 -10.02 -2.59 19.43
C LEU A 181 -8.95 -2.99 18.41
N ASP A 182 -9.39 -3.27 17.17
CA ASP A 182 -8.51 -3.46 16.02
C ASP A 182 -8.01 -2.11 15.52
N THR A 183 -6.73 -1.80 15.78
CA THR A 183 -6.09 -0.56 15.34
C THR A 183 -5.88 -0.50 13.83
N LYS A 184 -6.02 -1.61 13.11
CA LYS A 184 -5.92 -1.68 11.65
C LYS A 184 -7.28 -1.59 10.96
N TYR A 185 -8.37 -1.59 11.71
CA TYR A 185 -9.70 -1.46 11.14
C TYR A 185 -9.87 -0.12 10.43
N ILE A 186 -10.39 -0.16 9.21
CA ILE A 186 -10.62 1.03 8.38
C ILE A 186 -12.14 1.20 8.23
N PRO A 187 -12.77 2.13 8.98
CA PRO A 187 -14.18 2.42 8.79
C PRO A 187 -14.41 3.16 7.47
N ALA A 188 -15.68 3.21 7.03
CA ALA A 188 -16.08 4.11 5.95
C ALA A 188 -15.69 5.54 6.32
N SER A 189 -14.79 6.15 5.55
CA SER A 189 -14.12 7.40 5.88
C SER A 189 -14.21 8.39 4.75
N LEU A 190 -14.49 9.66 5.04
CA LEU A 190 -14.56 10.70 4.01
C LEU A 190 -13.20 11.31 3.70
N GLN A 191 -12.25 11.24 4.64
CA GLN A 191 -10.93 11.84 4.51
C GLN A 191 -9.85 10.85 4.95
N VAL A 192 -8.87 10.63 4.06
CA VAL A 192 -7.68 9.81 4.34
C VAL A 192 -6.91 10.37 5.53
N GLY A 193 -6.74 11.70 5.60
CA GLY A 193 -5.96 12.38 6.66
C GLY A 193 -6.46 12.14 8.09
N GLN A 194 -7.75 11.82 8.24
CA GLN A 194 -8.39 11.61 9.54
C GLN A 194 -8.47 10.13 9.94
N CYS A 195 -8.18 9.22 9.01
CA CYS A 195 -8.19 7.78 9.26
C CYS A 195 -6.75 7.29 9.45
N LYS A 196 -6.31 7.11 10.71
CA LYS A 196 -4.93 6.72 11.06
C LYS A 196 -4.38 5.53 10.25
N PRO A 197 -5.11 4.41 10.05
CA PRO A 197 -4.65 3.32 9.19
C PRO A 197 -4.34 3.74 7.75
N LEU A 198 -5.21 4.55 7.12
CA LEU A 198 -5.03 5.01 5.75
C LEU A 198 -3.82 5.96 5.65
N VAL A 199 -3.63 6.86 6.62
CA VAL A 199 -2.43 7.70 6.71
C VAL A 199 -1.17 6.85 6.80
N GLY A 200 -1.20 5.78 7.59
CA GLY A 200 -0.13 4.79 7.69
C GLY A 200 0.21 4.20 6.31
N LEU A 201 -0.80 3.73 5.59
CA LEU A 201 -0.63 3.18 4.24
C LEU A 201 -0.03 4.17 3.25
N VAL A 202 -0.47 5.44 3.25
CA VAL A 202 0.10 6.49 2.39
C VAL A 202 1.59 6.66 2.69
N ARG A 203 1.96 6.76 3.98
CA ARG A 203 3.35 6.97 4.40
C ARG A 203 4.24 5.76 4.10
N GLU A 204 3.76 4.56 4.39
CA GLU A 204 4.52 3.32 4.16
C GLU A 204 4.81 3.12 2.67
N ILE A 205 3.79 3.18 1.82
CA ILE A 205 3.94 3.02 0.37
C ILE A 205 4.79 4.16 -0.21
N GLY A 206 4.54 5.41 0.20
CA GLY A 206 5.34 6.56 -0.21
C GLY A 206 6.82 6.39 0.13
N SER A 207 7.14 5.92 1.34
CA SER A 207 8.52 5.65 1.77
C SER A 207 9.17 4.55 0.93
N MET A 208 8.45 3.48 0.61
CA MET A 208 8.96 2.41 -0.26
C MET A 208 9.24 2.90 -1.69
N ILE A 209 8.34 3.72 -2.25
CA ILE A 209 8.52 4.34 -3.56
C ILE A 209 9.78 5.20 -3.57
N LYS A 210 9.91 6.11 -2.59
CA LYS A 210 11.06 7.02 -2.46
C LYS A 210 12.38 6.28 -2.33
N GLN A 211 12.45 5.32 -1.41
CA GLN A 211 13.66 4.51 -1.20
C GLN A 211 14.06 3.76 -2.50
N ARG A 212 13.07 3.25 -3.23
CA ARG A 212 13.31 2.55 -4.50
C ARG A 212 13.78 3.51 -5.60
N ALA A 213 13.15 4.68 -5.71
CA ALA A 213 13.53 5.71 -6.68
C ALA A 213 14.97 6.18 -6.45
N GLU A 214 15.34 6.51 -5.21
CA GLU A 214 16.69 6.94 -4.83
C GLU A 214 17.74 5.88 -5.15
N SER A 215 17.45 4.60 -4.85
CA SER A 215 18.35 3.49 -5.16
C SER A 215 18.64 3.37 -6.66
N ILE A 216 17.62 3.48 -7.51
CA ILE A 216 17.79 3.43 -8.96
C ILE A 216 18.51 4.69 -9.46
N ALA A 217 18.15 5.87 -8.95
CA ALA A 217 18.76 7.14 -9.34
C ALA A 217 20.27 7.18 -9.07
N VAL A 218 20.71 6.78 -7.88
CA VAL A 218 22.15 6.70 -7.53
C VAL A 218 22.90 5.80 -8.52
N ARG A 219 22.33 4.64 -8.85
CA ARG A 219 22.92 3.69 -9.79
C ARG A 219 23.03 4.26 -11.22
N LEU A 220 22.02 4.99 -11.68
CA LEU A 220 22.05 5.64 -13.00
C LEU A 220 23.08 6.78 -13.03
N CYS A 221 23.18 7.59 -11.98
CA CYS A 221 24.14 8.71 -11.89
C CYS A 221 25.60 8.24 -11.80
N GLN A 222 25.89 7.11 -11.16
CA GLN A 222 27.24 6.57 -11.04
C GLN A 222 27.81 5.97 -12.34
N GLY A 223 27.04 5.97 -13.44
CA GLY A 223 27.56 5.73 -14.77
C GLY A 223 28.21 4.35 -14.94
N TYR A 224 27.59 3.28 -14.42
CA TYR A 224 27.94 1.91 -14.81
C TYR A 224 27.61 1.72 -16.31
N ALA A 225 28.53 2.19 -17.17
CA ALA A 225 28.39 2.47 -18.60
C ALA A 225 28.20 1.23 -19.50
N GLY A 226 27.68 0.13 -18.96
CA GLY A 226 27.33 -1.08 -19.71
C GLY A 226 26.11 -1.83 -19.21
N SER A 227 25.49 -1.46 -18.08
CA SER A 227 24.43 -2.26 -17.43
C SER A 227 23.09 -1.55 -17.21
N THR A 228 22.99 -0.26 -17.54
CA THR A 228 21.76 0.52 -17.35
C THR A 228 20.75 0.22 -18.45
N SER A 229 19.70 -0.50 -18.09
CA SER A 229 18.66 -0.90 -19.03
C SER A 229 17.65 0.23 -19.24
N VAL A 230 17.02 0.29 -20.42
CA VAL A 230 15.85 1.17 -20.67
C VAL A 230 14.75 0.93 -19.62
N ALA A 231 14.62 -0.31 -19.14
CA ALA A 231 13.67 -0.66 -18.09
C ALA A 231 13.95 0.06 -16.76
N ASP A 232 15.22 0.31 -16.40
CA ASP A 232 15.57 1.06 -15.18
C ASP A 232 15.16 2.53 -15.28
N PHE A 233 15.31 3.14 -16.47
CA PHE A 233 14.85 4.51 -16.70
C PHE A 233 13.33 4.62 -16.64
N ILE A 234 12.60 3.68 -17.26
CA ILE A 234 11.12 3.67 -17.22
C ILE A 234 10.64 3.44 -15.79
N MET A 235 11.24 2.48 -15.07
CA MET A 235 10.92 2.24 -13.66
C MET A 235 11.17 3.50 -12.82
N LEU A 236 12.32 4.16 -12.98
CA LEU A 236 12.61 5.38 -12.23
C LEU A 236 11.62 6.51 -12.60
N GLN A 237 11.27 6.66 -13.87
CA GLN A 237 10.28 7.64 -14.31
C GLN A 237 8.91 7.39 -13.65
N THR A 238 8.45 6.14 -13.63
CA THR A 238 7.24 5.74 -12.91
C THR A 238 7.35 6.08 -11.42
N LEU A 239 8.43 5.66 -10.74
CA LEU A 239 8.58 5.90 -9.31
C LEU A 239 8.67 7.39 -8.97
N ASN A 240 9.40 8.20 -9.75
CA ASN A 240 9.48 9.65 -9.54
C ASN A 240 8.11 10.34 -9.64
N LYS A 241 7.27 9.90 -10.59
CA LYS A 241 5.88 10.40 -10.71
C LYS A 241 5.10 10.13 -9.42
N TYR A 242 5.14 8.89 -8.93
CA TYR A 242 4.36 8.54 -7.73
C TYR A 242 4.98 9.07 -6.44
N ASP A 243 6.30 9.25 -6.35
CA ASP A 243 6.94 9.89 -5.20
C ASP A 243 6.37 11.31 -5.00
N ALA A 244 6.39 12.13 -6.06
CA ALA A 244 5.82 13.48 -6.04
C ALA A 244 4.31 13.50 -5.74
N VAL A 245 3.55 12.54 -6.27
CA VAL A 245 2.11 12.42 -5.97
C VAL A 245 1.90 12.10 -4.48
N PHE A 246 2.61 11.11 -3.95
CA PHE A 246 2.44 10.65 -2.56
C PHE A 246 2.91 11.68 -1.54
N GLU A 247 3.98 12.44 -1.82
CA GLU A 247 4.38 13.59 -0.99
C GLU A 247 3.24 14.62 -0.87
N ASN A 248 2.44 14.81 -1.93
CA ASN A 248 1.31 15.74 -1.93
C ASN A 248 -0.01 15.15 -1.40
N LEU A 249 -0.17 13.83 -1.27
CA LEU A 249 -1.46 13.24 -0.87
C LEU A 249 -1.91 13.68 0.54
N LEU A 250 -0.97 13.79 1.49
CA LEU A 250 -1.27 14.17 2.87
C LEU A 250 -1.26 15.69 3.12
N THR A 251 -0.84 16.50 2.14
CA THR A 251 -0.95 17.97 2.23
C THR A 251 -2.34 18.45 1.82
N VAL A 252 -3.11 17.62 1.13
CA VAL A 252 -4.48 17.92 0.70
C VAL A 252 -5.47 17.59 1.82
N ASN A 253 -6.04 18.62 2.43
CA ASN A 253 -6.94 18.49 3.60
C ASN A 253 -8.22 17.65 3.35
N ASN A 254 -8.62 17.42 2.08
CA ASN A 254 -9.87 16.74 1.73
C ASN A 254 -9.67 15.51 0.80
N LEU A 255 -8.57 14.77 0.96
CA LEU A 255 -8.32 13.57 0.14
C LEU A 255 -9.32 12.45 0.47
N HIS A 256 -10.25 12.15 -0.44
CA HIS A 256 -11.19 11.04 -0.30
C HIS A 256 -10.53 9.67 -0.56
N PRO A 257 -10.87 8.58 0.16
CA PRO A 257 -10.24 7.27 -0.02
C PRO A 257 -10.38 6.70 -1.44
N ASN A 258 -11.47 6.98 -2.17
CA ASN A 258 -11.60 6.55 -3.57
C ASN A 258 -10.50 7.13 -4.47
N VAL A 259 -10.13 8.39 -4.24
CA VAL A 259 -9.05 9.05 -5.01
C VAL A 259 -7.72 8.39 -4.69
N PHE A 260 -7.45 8.14 -3.40
CA PHE A 260 -6.23 7.43 -3.00
C PHE A 260 -6.19 6.01 -3.57
N TYR A 261 -7.30 5.25 -3.47
CA TYR A 261 -7.44 3.92 -4.05
C TYR A 261 -7.14 3.91 -5.55
N THR A 262 -7.70 4.87 -6.28
CA THR A 262 -7.44 5.01 -7.72
C THR A 262 -5.95 5.19 -8.01
N ARG A 263 -5.23 6.00 -7.22
CA ARG A 263 -3.76 6.15 -7.36
C ARG A 263 -3.00 4.85 -7.07
N LEU A 264 -3.46 4.04 -6.12
CA LEU A 264 -2.88 2.72 -5.85
C LEU A 264 -3.10 1.76 -7.02
N ILE A 265 -4.27 1.77 -7.64
CA ILE A 265 -4.58 0.95 -8.82
C ILE A 265 -3.74 1.37 -10.03
N GLU A 266 -3.58 2.68 -10.27
CA GLU A 266 -2.70 3.19 -11.34
C GLU A 266 -1.26 2.73 -11.13
N LEU A 267 -0.73 2.88 -9.91
CA LEU A 267 0.61 2.42 -9.54
C LEU A 267 0.76 0.90 -9.72
N ALA A 268 -0.21 0.12 -9.24
CA ALA A 268 -0.21 -1.33 -9.38
C ALA A 268 -0.19 -1.76 -10.85
N GLY A 269 -0.95 -1.07 -11.70
CA GLY A 269 -0.94 -1.28 -13.16
C GLY A 269 0.42 -1.05 -13.79
N GLU A 270 1.09 0.07 -13.45
CA GLU A 270 2.42 0.38 -13.98
C GLU A 270 3.48 -0.60 -13.47
N LEU A 271 3.51 -0.88 -12.16
CA LEU A 271 4.47 -1.81 -11.55
C LEU A 271 4.32 -3.25 -12.04
N SER A 272 3.11 -3.67 -12.42
CA SER A 272 2.86 -5.01 -12.95
C SER A 272 3.69 -5.33 -14.19
N THR A 273 4.05 -4.31 -14.99
CA THR A 273 4.96 -4.45 -16.14
C THR A 273 6.31 -5.01 -15.73
N PHE A 274 6.74 -4.77 -14.50
CA PHE A 274 8.04 -5.19 -13.99
C PHE A 274 7.93 -6.41 -13.09
N SER A 275 6.96 -6.42 -12.17
CA SER A 275 6.87 -7.42 -11.09
C SER A 275 6.16 -8.71 -11.48
N THR A 276 5.24 -8.69 -12.46
CA THR A 276 4.44 -9.88 -12.80
C THR A 276 5.06 -10.70 -13.94
N VAL A 277 4.78 -12.01 -13.95
CA VAL A 277 5.26 -12.96 -14.97
C VAL A 277 4.66 -12.65 -16.34
N ASN A 278 3.35 -12.42 -16.40
CA ASN A 278 2.61 -12.11 -17.62
C ASN A 278 2.59 -10.61 -17.97
N LYS A 279 3.28 -9.77 -17.19
CA LYS A 279 3.40 -8.32 -17.41
C LYS A 279 2.05 -7.58 -17.38
N ARG A 280 1.05 -8.14 -16.69
CA ARG A 280 -0.30 -7.58 -16.59
C ARG A 280 -0.76 -7.57 -15.14
N VAL A 281 -1.54 -6.55 -14.80
CA VAL A 281 -2.13 -6.42 -13.47
C VAL A 281 -3.03 -7.63 -13.19
N PRO A 282 -2.92 -8.26 -12.00
CA PRO A 282 -3.87 -9.28 -11.59
C PRO A 282 -5.25 -8.67 -11.40
N LYS A 283 -6.26 -9.53 -11.20
CA LYS A 283 -7.60 -9.05 -10.85
C LYS A 283 -7.58 -8.50 -9.42
N LEU A 284 -7.49 -7.19 -9.30
CA LEU A 284 -7.60 -6.45 -8.03
C LEU A 284 -9.08 -6.25 -7.65
N PRO A 285 -9.38 -6.04 -6.36
CA PRO A 285 -10.75 -5.80 -5.91
C PRO A 285 -11.36 -4.55 -6.56
N LYS A 286 -12.69 -4.44 -6.52
CA LYS A 286 -13.36 -3.18 -6.83
C LYS A 286 -13.40 -2.33 -5.58
N TYR A 287 -13.41 -1.01 -5.75
CA TYR A 287 -13.62 -0.11 -4.61
C TYR A 287 -14.98 -0.38 -3.97
N ASP A 288 -14.97 -0.64 -2.67
CA ASP A 288 -16.17 -0.81 -1.84
C ASP A 288 -16.01 0.06 -0.60
N HIS A 289 -16.73 1.17 -0.58
CA HIS A 289 -16.64 2.14 0.51
C HIS A 289 -17.07 1.58 1.87
N LYS A 290 -17.91 0.54 1.88
CA LYS A 290 -18.35 -0.11 3.12
C LYS A 290 -17.27 -1.02 3.71
N ASN A 291 -16.33 -1.48 2.89
CA ASN A 291 -15.32 -2.49 3.24
C ASN A 291 -13.91 -2.04 2.86
N LEU A 292 -13.54 -0.80 3.23
CA LEU A 292 -12.23 -0.22 2.90
C LEU A 292 -11.05 -1.09 3.37
N GLY A 293 -11.14 -1.69 4.55
CA GLY A 293 -10.08 -2.53 5.11
C GLY A 293 -9.66 -3.67 4.15
N GLN A 294 -10.64 -4.44 3.65
CA GLN A 294 -10.37 -5.53 2.71
C GLN A 294 -9.80 -4.99 1.40
N VAL A 295 -10.47 -3.99 0.80
CA VAL A 295 -10.13 -3.42 -0.51
C VAL A 295 -8.70 -2.87 -0.52
N PHE A 296 -8.31 -2.11 0.49
CA PHE A 296 -6.96 -1.59 0.59
C PHE A 296 -5.94 -2.69 0.88
N SER A 297 -6.24 -3.63 1.79
CA SER A 297 -5.29 -4.68 2.16
C SER A 297 -4.82 -5.52 0.96
N GLU A 298 -5.74 -5.92 0.07
CA GLU A 298 -5.41 -6.74 -1.10
C GLU A 298 -4.50 -5.99 -2.09
N VAL A 299 -4.81 -4.72 -2.37
CA VAL A 299 -4.01 -3.89 -3.29
C VAL A 299 -2.65 -3.55 -2.70
N VAL A 300 -2.60 -3.18 -1.42
CA VAL A 300 -1.36 -2.85 -0.71
C VAL A 300 -0.43 -4.05 -0.65
N ASN A 301 -0.94 -5.24 -0.36
CA ASN A 301 -0.12 -6.47 -0.35
C ASN A 301 0.55 -6.72 -1.71
N PHE A 302 -0.18 -6.50 -2.81
CA PHE A 302 0.39 -6.60 -4.16
C PHE A 302 1.46 -5.52 -4.42
N LEU A 303 1.24 -4.28 -3.96
CA LEU A 303 2.20 -3.20 -4.10
C LEU A 303 3.46 -3.44 -3.29
N TYR A 304 3.34 -3.93 -2.05
CA TYR A 304 4.47 -4.33 -1.23
C TYR A 304 5.31 -5.39 -1.93
N GLN A 305 4.68 -6.44 -2.44
CA GLN A 305 5.39 -7.45 -3.24
C GLN A 305 6.04 -6.83 -4.47
N SER A 306 5.37 -5.95 -5.21
CA SER A 306 5.90 -5.36 -6.44
C SER A 306 7.06 -4.40 -6.22
N LEU A 307 7.02 -3.60 -5.15
CA LEU A 307 8.09 -2.66 -4.77
C LEU A 307 9.26 -3.38 -4.10
N SER A 308 8.99 -4.46 -3.35
CA SER A 308 10.00 -5.32 -2.74
C SER A 308 10.57 -6.37 -3.69
N HIS A 309 9.94 -6.64 -4.84
CA HIS A 309 10.49 -7.55 -5.85
C HIS A 309 11.70 -6.87 -6.48
N VAL A 310 12.81 -6.97 -5.78
CA VAL A 310 14.09 -6.51 -6.22
C VAL A 310 14.32 -7.23 -7.55
N ILE A 311 14.51 -6.46 -8.62
CA ILE A 311 15.49 -6.85 -9.64
C ILE A 311 16.83 -6.82 -8.89
N GLU A 312 17.04 -7.81 -8.02
CA GLU A 312 18.30 -8.06 -7.36
C GLU A 312 19.27 -8.26 -8.51
N GLN A 313 20.42 -7.59 -8.43
CA GLN A 313 21.55 -7.88 -9.28
C GLN A 313 21.92 -9.33 -9.05
N THR A 314 21.24 -10.22 -9.77
CA THR A 314 21.52 -11.65 -9.77
C THR A 314 22.98 -11.80 -10.19
N ALA A 315 23.51 -10.97 -11.10
CA ALA A 315 24.92 -10.95 -11.44
C ALA A 315 25.76 -9.88 -10.70
N THR A 316 26.85 -10.32 -10.05
CA THR A 316 27.92 -9.47 -9.51
C THR A 316 29.20 -9.65 -10.32
N GLU A 317 29.83 -8.56 -10.77
CA GLU A 317 31.14 -8.64 -11.44
C GLU A 317 32.26 -8.85 -10.42
N ILE A 318 33.09 -9.86 -10.64
CA ILE A 318 34.34 -10.11 -9.91
C ILE A 318 35.45 -9.46 -10.71
N LYS A 319 35.93 -8.30 -10.23
CA LYS A 319 37.02 -7.57 -10.88
C LYS A 319 38.28 -8.43 -10.94
N LEU A 320 38.78 -8.64 -12.15
CA LEU A 320 40.01 -9.38 -12.41
C LEU A 320 41.18 -8.41 -12.53
N GLU A 321 42.15 -8.53 -11.65
CA GLU A 321 43.41 -7.78 -11.69
C GLU A 321 44.46 -8.58 -12.47
N GLN A 322 44.96 -8.02 -13.56
CA GLN A 322 45.99 -8.66 -14.38
C GLN A 322 47.35 -8.61 -13.68
N SER A 323 48.05 -9.73 -13.72
CA SER A 323 49.42 -9.90 -13.22
C SER A 323 50.35 -10.35 -14.35
N LYS A 324 51.62 -10.57 -13.99
CA LYS A 324 52.64 -11.03 -14.95
C LYS A 324 52.33 -12.46 -15.43
N PHE A 325 52.80 -12.79 -16.62
CA PHE A 325 52.73 -14.12 -17.23
C PHE A 325 51.30 -14.63 -17.51
N GLY A 326 50.38 -13.75 -17.90
CA GLY A 326 49.04 -14.16 -18.36
C GLY A 326 48.11 -14.66 -17.24
N ILE A 327 48.40 -14.31 -15.98
CA ILE A 327 47.58 -14.64 -14.82
C ILE A 327 46.72 -13.43 -14.42
N SER A 328 45.43 -13.66 -14.21
CA SER A 328 44.47 -12.68 -13.68
C SER A 328 43.88 -13.17 -12.37
N PHE A 329 43.75 -12.29 -11.37
CA PHE A 329 43.27 -12.62 -10.03
C PHE A 329 41.94 -11.92 -9.73
N GLY A 330 40.96 -12.67 -9.21
CA GLY A 330 39.68 -12.15 -8.75
C GLY A 330 39.50 -12.40 -7.25
N ALA A 331 39.40 -11.33 -6.45
CA ALA A 331 39.14 -11.44 -5.03
C ALA A 331 37.66 -11.80 -4.78
N LEU A 332 37.42 -12.87 -4.01
CA LEU A 332 36.09 -13.29 -3.60
C LEU A 332 35.76 -12.70 -2.23
N LYS A 333 35.16 -11.51 -2.20
CA LYS A 333 34.81 -10.81 -0.95
C LYS A 333 33.73 -11.54 -0.15
N ASP A 334 32.73 -12.09 -0.83
CA ASP A 334 31.65 -12.90 -0.26
C ASP A 334 31.83 -14.34 -0.75
N LYS A 335 32.21 -15.25 0.15
CA LYS A 335 32.41 -16.67 -0.19
C LYS A 335 31.12 -17.46 -0.33
N SER A 336 29.98 -16.92 0.14
CA SER A 336 28.68 -17.60 0.02
C SER A 336 28.28 -17.82 -1.45
N VAL A 337 28.73 -16.93 -2.34
CA VAL A 337 28.45 -17.00 -3.79
C VAL A 337 29.02 -18.25 -4.47
N LEU A 338 30.05 -18.89 -3.90
CA LEU A 338 30.57 -20.17 -4.42
C LEU A 338 29.52 -21.29 -4.37
N ASN A 339 28.58 -21.21 -3.43
CA ASN A 339 27.47 -22.15 -3.29
C ASN A 339 26.24 -21.73 -4.11
N SER A 340 25.88 -20.46 -4.03
CA SER A 340 24.58 -19.95 -4.51
C SER A 340 24.60 -19.26 -5.87
N ALA A 341 25.76 -19.10 -6.52
CA ALA A 341 25.86 -18.34 -7.77
C ALA A 341 26.53 -19.15 -8.90
N GLN A 342 25.98 -19.11 -10.10
CA GLN A 342 26.59 -19.57 -11.35
C GLN A 342 27.73 -18.62 -11.76
N PHE A 343 28.88 -19.13 -12.17
CA PHE A 343 30.01 -18.30 -12.57
C PHE A 343 30.17 -18.28 -14.08
N VAL A 344 30.22 -17.09 -14.68
CA VAL A 344 30.30 -16.90 -16.12
C VAL A 344 31.50 -16.01 -16.47
N LEU A 345 32.40 -16.55 -17.27
CA LEU A 345 33.54 -15.84 -17.84
C LEU A 345 33.15 -15.28 -19.21
N ALA A 346 33.25 -13.96 -19.34
CA ALA A 346 33.14 -13.26 -20.61
C ALA A 346 34.55 -12.92 -21.11
N ILE A 347 34.86 -13.32 -22.34
CA ILE A 347 36.17 -13.10 -22.97
C ILE A 347 36.03 -12.48 -24.35
N LYS A 348 36.90 -11.53 -24.65
CA LYS A 348 37.09 -10.96 -25.99
C LYS A 348 38.58 -10.89 -26.29
N ALA A 349 38.98 -11.27 -27.49
CA ALA A 349 40.34 -11.16 -27.98
C ALA A 349 40.29 -11.01 -29.51
N SER A 350 41.35 -10.43 -30.09
CA SER A 350 41.47 -10.24 -31.53
C SER A 350 41.92 -11.54 -32.23
N VAL A 351 41.06 -12.56 -32.15
CA VAL A 351 41.22 -13.88 -32.77
C VAL A 351 39.90 -14.35 -33.40
N PRO A 352 39.91 -15.24 -34.41
CA PRO A 352 38.69 -15.74 -35.02
C PRO A 352 37.72 -16.37 -34.01
N HIS A 353 36.43 -16.04 -34.12
CA HIS A 353 35.40 -16.45 -33.15
C HIS A 353 35.28 -17.97 -32.95
N GLU A 354 35.37 -18.75 -34.04
CA GLU A 354 35.32 -20.22 -33.95
C GLU A 354 36.54 -20.81 -33.25
N GLU A 355 37.69 -20.18 -33.44
CA GLU A 355 38.96 -20.62 -32.88
C GLU A 355 38.98 -20.39 -31.36
N LEU A 356 38.55 -19.20 -30.92
CA LEU A 356 38.42 -18.90 -29.49
C LEU A 356 37.47 -19.89 -28.80
N ARG A 357 36.33 -20.22 -29.43
CA ARG A 357 35.34 -21.12 -28.82
C ARG A 357 35.85 -22.56 -28.69
N LYS A 358 36.63 -23.05 -29.65
CA LYS A 358 37.16 -24.43 -29.70
C LYS A 358 38.43 -24.59 -28.86
N ILE A 359 39.34 -23.62 -28.91
CA ILE A 359 40.68 -23.77 -28.34
C ILE A 359 40.74 -23.33 -26.87
N LEU A 360 40.00 -22.29 -26.49
CA LEU A 360 40.08 -21.68 -25.17
C LEU A 360 39.89 -22.67 -24.01
N PRO A 361 38.91 -23.61 -24.02
CA PRO A 361 38.75 -24.55 -22.90
C PRO A 361 39.98 -25.43 -22.64
N SER A 362 40.83 -25.66 -23.64
CA SER A 362 42.08 -26.44 -23.50
C SER A 362 43.27 -25.60 -23.02
N GLN A 363 43.24 -24.29 -23.23
CA GLN A 363 44.34 -23.37 -22.97
C GLN A 363 44.15 -22.52 -21.70
N ILE A 364 42.93 -22.49 -21.17
CA ILE A 364 42.64 -21.82 -19.90
C ILE A 364 42.88 -22.76 -18.71
N LYS A 365 43.48 -22.22 -17.66
CA LYS A 365 43.62 -22.89 -16.37
C LYS A 365 42.99 -22.00 -15.32
N ILE A 366 42.03 -22.53 -14.58
CA ILE A 366 41.32 -21.81 -13.52
C ILE A 366 41.51 -22.58 -12.22
N GLY A 367 41.84 -21.87 -11.15
CA GLY A 367 42.06 -22.46 -9.84
C GLY A 367 42.09 -21.42 -8.75
N SER A 368 42.57 -21.81 -7.57
CA SER A 368 42.79 -20.87 -6.48
C SER A 368 44.08 -20.07 -6.71
N VAL A 369 44.17 -18.89 -6.09
CA VAL A 369 45.37 -18.03 -6.15
C VAL A 369 46.63 -18.79 -5.73
N GLU A 370 46.50 -19.69 -4.77
CA GLU A 370 47.60 -20.46 -4.19
C GLU A 370 48.02 -21.65 -5.09
N THR A 371 47.10 -22.22 -5.87
CA THR A 371 47.33 -23.45 -6.65
C THR A 371 47.58 -23.22 -8.14
N ILE A 372 47.33 -22.01 -8.66
CA ILE A 372 47.40 -21.73 -10.09
C ILE A 372 48.79 -22.00 -10.71
N ARG A 373 49.87 -21.72 -9.98
CA ARG A 373 51.24 -21.97 -10.45
C ARG A 373 51.52 -23.46 -10.63
N ASP A 374 51.04 -24.28 -9.71
CA ASP A 374 51.21 -25.74 -9.77
C ASP A 374 50.40 -26.34 -10.91
N LEU A 375 49.18 -25.82 -11.15
CA LEU A 375 48.33 -26.22 -12.28
C LEU A 375 49.03 -25.95 -13.63
N VAL A 376 49.70 -24.80 -13.75
CA VAL A 376 50.41 -24.41 -14.98
C VAL A 376 51.69 -25.23 -15.16
N ASN A 377 52.55 -25.31 -14.13
CA ASN A 377 53.86 -25.98 -14.22
C ASN A 377 53.72 -27.50 -14.43
N ASN A 378 52.75 -28.13 -13.77
CA ASN A 378 52.55 -29.58 -13.83
C ASN A 378 51.51 -29.99 -14.89
N GLN A 379 51.01 -29.04 -15.69
CA GLN A 379 50.01 -29.25 -16.74
C GLN A 379 48.70 -29.90 -16.26
N ILE A 380 48.37 -29.79 -14.96
CA ILE A 380 47.19 -30.39 -14.33
C ILE A 380 45.92 -29.65 -14.80
N PRO A 381 44.80 -30.35 -15.09
CA PRO A 381 43.53 -29.71 -15.38
C PRO A 381 43.01 -28.92 -14.17
N GLY A 382 42.54 -27.69 -14.39
CA GLY A 382 41.89 -26.87 -13.37
C GLY A 382 40.36 -26.98 -13.41
N ILE A 383 39.68 -25.96 -12.90
CA ILE A 383 38.24 -25.78 -13.08
C ILE A 383 37.94 -25.63 -14.58
N THR A 384 37.09 -26.52 -15.10
CA THR A 384 36.74 -26.56 -16.52
C THR A 384 35.69 -25.52 -16.87
N ILE A 385 35.66 -25.09 -18.14
CA ILE A 385 34.64 -24.17 -18.67
C ILE A 385 33.81 -24.80 -19.78
N SER A 386 32.53 -24.43 -19.85
CA SER A 386 31.58 -24.85 -20.90
C SER A 386 31.05 -23.64 -21.67
N SER A 387 31.06 -23.70 -22.99
CA SER A 387 30.66 -22.57 -23.83
C SER A 387 29.13 -22.37 -23.81
N LEU A 388 28.70 -21.13 -23.56
CA LEU A 388 27.29 -20.74 -23.62
C LEU A 388 26.95 -20.23 -25.03
N PRO A 389 25.79 -20.61 -25.61
CA PRO A 389 25.37 -20.15 -26.93
C PRO A 389 25.03 -18.66 -26.96
N THR A 390 24.53 -18.13 -25.84
CA THR A 390 24.12 -16.73 -25.68
C THR A 390 24.54 -16.21 -24.30
N ALA A 391 24.74 -14.90 -24.18
CA ALA A 391 24.96 -14.27 -22.87
C ALA A 391 23.74 -14.50 -21.95
N PRO A 392 23.94 -14.88 -20.68
CA PRO A 392 22.89 -14.84 -19.68
C PRO A 392 22.23 -13.46 -19.59
N ARG A 393 20.92 -13.42 -19.37
CA ARG A 393 20.13 -12.17 -19.32
C ARG A 393 20.52 -11.25 -18.15
N GLN A 394 21.17 -11.82 -17.15
CA GLN A 394 21.56 -11.18 -15.90
C GLN A 394 22.87 -10.38 -16.03
N ILE A 395 23.68 -10.62 -17.07
CA ILE A 395 24.95 -9.91 -17.29
C ILE A 395 24.86 -8.97 -18.50
N PRO A 396 25.62 -7.87 -18.51
CA PRO A 396 25.73 -6.99 -19.66
C PRO A 396 26.15 -7.72 -20.94
N TYR A 397 25.41 -7.50 -22.03
CA TYR A 397 25.83 -8.00 -23.34
C TYR A 397 26.88 -7.06 -23.94
N HIS A 398 28.10 -7.54 -24.09
CA HIS A 398 29.14 -6.87 -24.86
C HIS A 398 29.28 -7.50 -26.25
N ALA A 399 29.21 -6.69 -27.30
CA ALA A 399 29.40 -7.15 -28.66
C ALA A 399 30.84 -7.68 -28.88
N GLY A 400 30.95 -8.87 -29.47
CA GLY A 400 32.22 -9.55 -29.71
C GLY A 400 32.78 -10.31 -28.50
N PHE A 401 32.04 -10.41 -27.40
CA PHE A 401 32.40 -11.28 -26.27
C PHE A 401 31.81 -12.68 -26.43
N HIS A 402 32.57 -13.66 -25.96
CA HIS A 402 32.17 -15.05 -25.83
C HIS A 402 32.00 -15.39 -24.36
N TYR A 403 30.96 -16.17 -24.05
CA TYR A 403 30.56 -16.48 -22.69
C TYR A 403 30.78 -17.96 -22.39
N PHE A 404 31.38 -18.23 -21.24
CA PHE A 404 31.67 -19.57 -20.78
C PHE A 404 31.26 -19.71 -19.31
N GLU A 405 30.57 -20.79 -18.99
CA GLU A 405 30.23 -21.13 -17.62
C GLU A 405 31.36 -21.94 -16.97
N LEU A 406 31.68 -21.65 -15.71
CA LEU A 406 32.62 -22.44 -14.92
C LEU A 406 31.90 -23.63 -14.29
N ASN A 407 32.49 -24.81 -14.43
CA ASN A 407 31.98 -26.03 -13.81
C ASN A 407 32.32 -26.06 -12.32
N LYS A 408 31.30 -26.16 -11.46
CA LYS A 408 31.46 -26.15 -10.00
C LYS A 408 31.88 -27.51 -9.41
N HIS A 409 32.00 -28.55 -10.23
CA HIS A 409 32.33 -29.89 -9.75
C HIS A 409 33.84 -30.12 -9.70
N GLY A 410 34.31 -30.79 -8.64
CA GLY A 410 35.68 -31.27 -8.50
C GLY A 410 36.48 -30.61 -7.38
N GLU A 411 37.62 -31.21 -7.05
CA GLU A 411 38.48 -30.83 -5.93
C GLU A 411 39.01 -29.39 -6.03
N HIS A 412 39.26 -28.91 -7.26
CA HIS A 412 39.75 -27.54 -7.49
C HIS A 412 38.70 -26.46 -7.17
N TRP A 413 37.41 -26.76 -7.34
CA TRP A 413 36.34 -25.84 -6.93
C TRP A 413 36.26 -25.76 -5.40
N GLU A 414 36.34 -26.90 -4.72
CA GLU A 414 36.32 -26.97 -3.25
C GLU A 414 37.48 -26.19 -2.61
N LYS A 415 38.67 -26.22 -3.23
CA LYS A 415 39.83 -25.42 -2.80
C LYS A 415 39.59 -23.91 -2.83
N LEU A 416 38.64 -23.41 -3.63
CA LEU A 416 38.27 -21.98 -3.63
C LEU A 416 37.59 -21.55 -2.32
N ARG A 417 36.99 -22.48 -1.57
CA ARG A 417 36.35 -22.16 -0.27
C ARG A 417 37.39 -21.68 0.75
N SER A 418 38.55 -22.31 0.75
CA SER A 418 39.67 -21.97 1.64
C SER A 418 40.62 -20.91 1.07
N SER A 419 40.49 -20.52 -0.20
CA SER A 419 41.41 -19.58 -0.85
C SER A 419 41.09 -18.09 -0.60
N GLY A 420 42.04 -17.22 -0.94
CA GLY A 420 41.83 -15.77 -0.99
C GLY A 420 41.08 -15.27 -2.23
N GLY A 421 40.82 -16.14 -3.22
CA GLY A 421 40.18 -15.76 -4.48
C GLY A 421 40.35 -16.79 -5.60
N ILE A 422 39.92 -16.40 -6.79
CA ILE A 422 40.06 -17.18 -8.02
C ILE A 422 41.21 -16.63 -8.87
N ALA A 423 41.94 -17.52 -9.53
CA ALA A 423 43.00 -17.17 -10.46
C ALA A 423 42.74 -17.83 -11.82
N ILE A 424 42.98 -17.08 -12.88
CA ILE A 424 42.78 -17.50 -14.26
C ILE A 424 44.10 -17.30 -15.00
N HIS A 425 44.62 -18.35 -15.60
CA HIS A 425 45.77 -18.31 -16.48
C HIS A 425 45.36 -18.69 -17.91
N LEU A 426 45.87 -17.95 -18.89
CA LEU A 426 45.64 -18.21 -20.31
C LEU A 426 46.96 -18.51 -21.02
N SER A 427 47.10 -19.76 -21.47
CA SER A 427 48.25 -20.21 -22.25
C SER A 427 48.07 -19.85 -23.72
N GLY A 428 48.66 -18.76 -24.21
CA GLY A 428 48.61 -18.40 -25.62
C GLY A 428 48.76 -16.91 -25.87
N ASN A 429 48.88 -16.52 -27.13
CA ASN A 429 48.89 -15.11 -27.53
C ASN A 429 47.46 -14.69 -27.89
N TYR A 430 46.83 -13.92 -27.01
CA TYR A 430 45.50 -13.35 -27.21
C TYR A 430 45.62 -11.83 -27.30
N PRO A 431 45.77 -11.25 -28.51
CA PRO A 431 45.90 -9.81 -28.67
C PRO A 431 44.61 -9.11 -28.20
N GLU A 432 44.76 -7.95 -27.54
CA GLU A 432 43.63 -7.15 -27.02
C GLU A 432 42.68 -7.93 -26.10
N LEU A 433 43.23 -8.85 -25.30
CA LEU A 433 42.47 -9.68 -24.38
C LEU A 433 41.72 -8.84 -23.33
N GLN A 434 40.41 -9.01 -23.29
CA GLN A 434 39.51 -8.50 -22.25
C GLN A 434 38.82 -9.68 -21.56
N LEU A 435 38.84 -9.67 -20.22
CA LEU A 435 38.26 -10.70 -19.38
C LEU A 435 37.37 -10.04 -18.32
N SER A 436 36.14 -10.54 -18.20
CA SER A 436 35.25 -10.22 -17.08
C SER A 436 34.68 -11.50 -16.50
N LEU A 437 34.71 -11.64 -15.18
CA LEU A 437 34.12 -12.77 -14.47
C LEU A 437 32.87 -12.30 -13.73
N TRP A 438 31.78 -13.02 -13.88
CA TRP A 438 30.49 -12.70 -13.26
C TRP A 438 30.01 -13.84 -12.37
N ALA A 439 29.46 -13.53 -11.21
CA ALA A 439 28.76 -14.45 -10.33
C ALA A 439 27.27 -14.15 -10.34
N ILE A 440 26.48 -15.03 -10.95
CA ILE A 440 25.03 -14.94 -11.12
C ILE A 440 24.33 -15.78 -10.03
N ARG A 441 23.86 -15.15 -8.94
CA ARG A 441 23.02 -15.76 -7.90
C ARG A 441 21.79 -16.41 -8.53
N THR A 442 21.63 -17.70 -8.27
CA THR A 442 20.56 -18.58 -8.77
C THR A 442 19.56 -18.91 -7.69
#